data_AF-A0AAN6MGI0-F1
#
_entry.id   AF-A0AAN6MGI0-F1
#
_cell.length_a   1.000
_cell.length_b   1.000
_cell.length_c   1.000
_cell.angle_alpha   90.00
_cell.angle_beta   90.00
_cell.angle_gamma   90.00
#
_symmetry.space_group_name_H-M   'P 1'
#
loop_
_entity.id
_entity.type
_entity.pdbx_description
1 polymer ?
#
loop_
_entity_poly.entity_id
_entity_poly.type
_entity_poly.pdbx_seq_one_letter_code
_entity_poly.pdbx_strand_id
1 'polypeptide(L)'
;MLKSNRLKQVFDEAKRPAMGFWQMLPGANVSRVLARAGVDWVMVDCEHGNIDDAAMHEAVPAIAALGVSPLVRLPDGQPWMILVPLIRTVEEVKSLVASAKFPPQGKRGFGSPFVLQNFDPALTLTDYLQQANDSLLTMVQIETREALEAVEEIAPLVDVVFIGPFDLGNNIGHPIMDGKMDPELDEAIARTLRAAVAAGKKCGIYCTSGEQAKKYADQGFHMISVATDYSTLGAAMADTLAIARGEGETRKGGRHPAMAQKCVHQSCGKTYTDPDEVCRYHPGPPIFHEGQKGWKCCKPRVLTFDEFLAIEPCTEGKHSTTDLPPKVEKKEANPALLESANLPKPPPRAPVVAPQHIPTPPPPPPDSEDDDETIEIPDDRVCRRKACGATYKKGSDRKDESCVYHPGVPIFHEGSKGYSCCKRRVLEFDQFMKIEGCKTKTRHLFVGSGKKDEADKGTAGGEELLETVRHDFYQTPAAVIVSFFLKKIEKEAAKVEFRERELDLNLPTTDSPVPKRYKAQVPLYGAIDTAKSTFKILGTKLEVSLAKADGSSWPVLRSDDRLTGEILQIGRAGRA
;
A
#
# COMPACT_ATOMS: atom_id res chain seq x y z
N MET A 1 -25.88 -17.50 1.49
CA MET A 1 -24.70 -16.72 1.03
C MET A 1 -23.62 -17.56 0.32
N LEU A 2 -23.16 -18.68 0.89
CA LEU A 2 -22.07 -19.49 0.32
C LEU A 2 -22.31 -19.95 -1.14
N LYS A 3 -23.56 -20.33 -1.46
CA LYS A 3 -23.97 -20.68 -2.85
C LYS A 3 -23.88 -19.53 -3.85
N SER A 4 -23.76 -18.29 -3.38
CA SER A 4 -23.66 -17.10 -4.22
C SER A 4 -22.20 -16.66 -4.43
N ASN A 5 -21.24 -17.22 -3.70
CA ASN A 5 -19.82 -16.91 -3.86
C ASN A 5 -19.17 -17.87 -4.87
N ARG A 6 -19.14 -17.47 -6.15
CA ARG A 6 -18.59 -18.26 -7.24
C ARG A 6 -17.10 -18.56 -7.07
N LEU A 7 -16.30 -17.59 -6.63
CA LEU A 7 -14.87 -17.76 -6.41
C LEU A 7 -14.59 -18.83 -5.36
N LYS A 8 -15.30 -18.77 -4.23
CA LYS A 8 -15.17 -19.77 -3.17
C LYS A 8 -15.55 -21.17 -3.66
N GLN A 9 -16.59 -21.32 -4.47
CA GLN A 9 -16.96 -22.61 -5.06
C GLN A 9 -15.83 -23.19 -5.91
N VAL A 10 -15.21 -22.38 -6.76
CA VAL A 10 -14.07 -22.83 -7.58
C VAL A 10 -12.89 -23.25 -6.70
N PHE A 11 -12.61 -22.53 -5.62
CA PHE A 11 -11.58 -22.89 -4.65
C PHE A 11 -11.87 -24.19 -3.89
N ASP A 12 -13.12 -24.40 -3.51
CA ASP A 12 -13.58 -25.61 -2.79
C ASP A 12 -13.60 -26.83 -3.70
N GLU A 13 -13.97 -26.67 -4.98
CA GLU A 13 -13.92 -27.75 -5.98
C GLU A 13 -12.49 -28.20 -6.29
N ALA A 14 -11.52 -27.28 -6.27
CA ALA A 14 -10.09 -27.53 -6.50
C ALA A 14 -9.76 -28.28 -7.81
N LYS A 15 -10.63 -28.19 -8.83
CA LYS A 15 -10.44 -28.87 -10.13
C LYS A 15 -9.60 -28.07 -11.13
N ARG A 16 -9.57 -26.75 -10.97
CA ARG A 16 -8.89 -25.81 -11.86
C ARG A 16 -8.64 -24.48 -11.13
N PRO A 17 -7.69 -23.64 -11.59
CA PRO A 17 -7.58 -22.27 -11.11
C PRO A 17 -8.84 -21.45 -11.42
N ALA A 18 -9.11 -20.47 -10.55
CA ALA A 18 -10.13 -19.45 -10.74
C ALA A 18 -9.58 -18.34 -11.65
N MET A 19 -10.18 -18.19 -12.83
CA MET A 19 -9.73 -17.22 -13.83
C MET A 19 -10.59 -15.95 -13.75
N GLY A 20 -9.94 -14.80 -13.80
CA GLY A 20 -10.65 -13.52 -13.77
C GLY A 20 -10.03 -12.44 -14.62
N PHE A 21 -10.74 -11.33 -14.71
CA PHE A 21 -10.29 -10.12 -15.40
C PHE A 21 -10.19 -8.94 -14.44
N TRP A 22 -9.32 -8.01 -14.81
CA TRP A 22 -9.12 -6.76 -14.10
C TRP A 22 -9.88 -5.63 -14.83
N GLN A 23 -10.76 -4.94 -14.11
CA GLN A 23 -11.56 -3.84 -14.63
C GLN A 23 -11.02 -2.52 -14.08
N MET A 24 -10.50 -1.68 -14.98
CA MET A 24 -10.00 -0.34 -14.67
C MET A 24 -10.89 0.76 -15.24
N LEU A 25 -11.76 0.44 -16.21
CA LEU A 25 -12.70 1.39 -16.80
C LEU A 25 -14.04 1.38 -16.05
N PRO A 26 -14.63 2.56 -15.77
CA PRO A 26 -15.94 2.64 -15.15
C PRO A 26 -17.04 2.20 -16.13
N GLY A 27 -18.15 1.69 -15.58
CA GLY A 27 -19.38 1.44 -16.33
C GLY A 27 -19.92 0.01 -16.20
N ALA A 28 -21.22 -0.09 -15.89
CA ALA A 28 -21.92 -1.37 -15.78
C ALA A 28 -21.89 -2.20 -17.08
N ASN A 29 -21.85 -1.55 -18.25
CA ASN A 29 -21.76 -2.27 -19.52
C ASN A 29 -20.40 -2.95 -19.71
N VAL A 30 -19.30 -2.30 -19.33
CA VAL A 30 -17.96 -2.93 -19.32
C VAL A 30 -17.99 -4.14 -18.39
N SER A 31 -18.51 -3.94 -17.17
CA SER A 31 -18.66 -4.99 -16.16
C SER A 31 -19.40 -6.23 -16.69
N ARG A 32 -20.52 -6.01 -17.41
CA ARG A 32 -21.31 -7.10 -18.03
C ARG A 32 -20.61 -7.77 -19.21
N VAL A 33 -19.82 -7.02 -19.99
CA VAL A 33 -19.02 -7.59 -21.09
C VAL A 33 -17.96 -8.52 -20.53
N LEU A 34 -17.22 -8.08 -19.51
CA LEU A 34 -16.19 -8.88 -18.85
C LEU A 34 -16.77 -10.15 -18.23
N ALA A 35 -17.85 -10.03 -17.44
CA ALA A 35 -18.47 -11.17 -16.77
C ALA A 35 -19.05 -12.22 -17.75
N ARG A 36 -19.46 -11.82 -18.96
CA ARG A 36 -19.96 -12.75 -19.99
C ARG A 36 -18.87 -13.54 -20.73
N ALA A 37 -17.60 -13.22 -20.50
CA ALA A 37 -16.49 -13.92 -21.13
C ALA A 37 -16.24 -15.33 -20.54
N GLY A 38 -17.00 -15.75 -19.52
CA GLY A 38 -16.83 -17.06 -18.87
C GLY A 38 -15.81 -17.07 -17.74
N VAL A 39 -15.51 -15.91 -17.16
CA VAL A 39 -14.65 -15.76 -15.99
C VAL A 39 -15.36 -16.13 -14.68
N ASP A 40 -14.60 -16.48 -13.65
CA ASP A 40 -15.13 -16.79 -12.32
C ASP A 40 -15.26 -15.55 -11.43
N TRP A 41 -14.41 -14.56 -11.67
CA TRP A 41 -14.36 -13.31 -10.93
C TRP A 41 -13.95 -12.13 -11.83
N VAL A 42 -14.34 -10.93 -11.41
CA VAL A 42 -13.89 -9.65 -11.99
C VAL A 42 -13.41 -8.76 -10.84
N MET A 43 -12.19 -8.25 -10.95
CA MET A 43 -11.64 -7.26 -10.01
C MET A 43 -12.02 -5.86 -10.46
N VAL A 44 -12.85 -5.18 -9.68
CA VAL A 44 -13.15 -3.75 -9.80
C VAL A 44 -12.03 -3.00 -9.09
N ASP A 45 -11.21 -2.30 -9.88
CA ASP A 45 -10.01 -1.65 -9.38
C ASP A 45 -10.26 -0.19 -8.99
N CYS A 46 -10.39 0.07 -7.70
CA CYS A 46 -10.55 1.42 -7.17
C CYS A 46 -9.21 2.08 -6.79
N GLU A 47 -8.07 1.41 -6.97
CA GLU A 47 -6.74 1.94 -6.64
C GLU A 47 -6.06 2.58 -7.85
N HIS A 48 -5.98 1.84 -8.96
CA HIS A 48 -5.36 2.33 -10.20
C HIS A 48 -6.38 2.49 -11.33
N GLY A 49 -7.58 1.92 -11.17
CA GLY A 49 -8.67 2.14 -12.11
C GLY A 49 -9.31 3.51 -11.91
N ASN A 50 -9.98 3.99 -12.96
CA ASN A 50 -10.76 5.23 -12.89
C ASN A 50 -12.18 4.93 -12.36
N ILE A 51 -12.26 4.27 -11.19
CA ILE A 51 -13.49 3.76 -10.59
C ILE A 51 -13.59 4.29 -9.17
N ASP A 52 -14.46 5.28 -8.97
CA ASP A 52 -14.83 5.78 -7.66
C ASP A 52 -15.89 4.89 -6.99
N ASP A 53 -16.30 5.25 -5.76
CA ASP A 53 -17.30 4.51 -5.00
C ASP A 53 -18.64 4.35 -5.73
N ALA A 54 -19.09 5.39 -6.45
CA ALA A 54 -20.37 5.35 -7.17
C ALA A 54 -20.29 4.35 -8.34
N ALA A 55 -19.23 4.43 -9.15
CA ALA A 55 -18.99 3.50 -10.25
C ALA A 55 -18.77 2.05 -9.76
N MET A 56 -18.10 1.88 -8.62
CA MET A 56 -17.95 0.57 -7.97
C MET A 56 -19.29 0.00 -7.52
N HIS A 57 -20.16 0.82 -6.91
CA HIS A 57 -21.51 0.42 -6.52
C HIS A 57 -22.41 0.06 -7.71
N GLU A 58 -22.15 0.56 -8.91
CA GLU A 58 -22.81 0.14 -10.14
C GLU A 58 -22.22 -1.16 -10.71
N ALA A 59 -20.89 -1.33 -10.66
CA ALA A 59 -20.19 -2.49 -11.23
C ALA A 59 -20.48 -3.79 -10.46
N VAL A 60 -20.42 -3.74 -9.12
CA VAL A 60 -20.61 -4.91 -8.25
C VAL A 60 -21.92 -5.68 -8.54
N PRO A 61 -23.12 -5.05 -8.50
CA PRO A 61 -24.37 -5.76 -8.80
C PRO A 61 -24.45 -6.21 -10.27
N ALA A 62 -23.87 -5.46 -11.21
CA ALA A 62 -23.86 -5.82 -12.63
C ALA A 62 -23.08 -7.12 -12.90
N ILE A 63 -21.96 -7.33 -12.18
CA ILE A 63 -21.16 -8.56 -12.22
C ILE A 63 -21.89 -9.69 -11.50
N ALA A 64 -22.37 -9.43 -10.28
CA ALA A 64 -23.05 -10.43 -9.45
C ALA A 64 -24.29 -11.01 -10.13
N ALA A 65 -25.07 -10.18 -10.84
CA ALA A 65 -26.27 -10.60 -11.58
C ALA A 65 -25.98 -11.62 -12.71
N LEU A 66 -24.72 -11.78 -13.10
CA LEU A 66 -24.28 -12.75 -14.11
C LEU A 66 -23.66 -14.02 -13.50
N GLY A 67 -23.73 -14.18 -12.17
CA GLY A 67 -23.19 -15.36 -11.46
C GLY A 67 -21.67 -15.37 -11.34
N VAL A 68 -21.02 -14.23 -11.60
CA VAL A 68 -19.56 -14.04 -11.47
C VAL A 68 -19.28 -13.34 -10.13
N SER A 69 -18.14 -13.61 -9.49
CA SER A 69 -17.78 -12.94 -8.23
C SER A 69 -17.22 -11.53 -8.48
N PRO A 70 -17.89 -10.46 -8.04
CA PRO A 70 -17.28 -9.14 -7.99
C PRO A 70 -16.28 -9.10 -6.84
N LEU A 71 -15.07 -8.67 -7.14
CA LEU A 71 -14.04 -8.35 -6.15
C LEU A 71 -13.72 -6.86 -6.26
N VAL A 72 -13.35 -6.24 -5.15
CA VAL A 72 -12.99 -4.82 -5.14
C VAL A 72 -11.61 -4.68 -4.54
N ARG A 73 -10.69 -4.06 -5.30
CA ARG A 73 -9.40 -3.61 -4.82
C ARG A 73 -9.53 -2.18 -4.30
N LEU A 74 -9.17 -1.98 -3.05
CA LEU A 74 -9.32 -0.71 -2.37
C LEU A 74 -8.20 0.28 -2.73
N PRO A 75 -8.48 1.60 -2.74
CA PRO A 75 -7.45 2.61 -2.98
C PRO A 75 -6.40 2.72 -1.88
N ASP A 76 -6.71 2.25 -0.67
CA ASP A 76 -5.83 2.28 0.51
C ASP A 76 -6.34 1.26 1.55
N GLY A 77 -5.61 1.06 2.66
CA GLY A 77 -5.91 0.17 3.80
C GLY A 77 -7.20 0.44 4.57
N GLN A 78 -8.23 1.01 3.93
CA GLN A 78 -9.57 1.16 4.45
C GLN A 78 -10.22 -0.22 4.61
N PRO A 79 -10.52 -0.68 5.83
CA PRO A 79 -10.44 -2.10 6.10
C PRO A 79 -11.77 -2.88 5.87
N TRP A 80 -12.68 -2.36 5.04
CA TRP A 80 -14.02 -2.94 4.84
C TRP A 80 -14.24 -3.69 3.51
N MET A 81 -13.22 -3.82 2.64
CA MET A 81 -13.33 -4.58 1.38
C MET A 81 -12.11 -5.48 1.10
N ILE A 82 -12.17 -6.24 0.00
CA ILE A 82 -11.65 -7.62 -0.08
C ILE A 82 -10.16 -7.74 -0.39
N LEU A 83 -9.59 -6.86 -1.23
CA LEU A 83 -8.16 -6.85 -1.57
C LEU A 83 -7.54 -5.51 -1.18
N VAL A 84 -6.55 -5.55 -0.30
CA VAL A 84 -5.82 -4.37 0.19
C VAL A 84 -4.40 -4.34 -0.35
N PRO A 85 -4.00 -3.25 -1.03
CA PRO A 85 -2.64 -3.06 -1.53
C PRO A 85 -1.68 -2.61 -0.42
N LEU A 86 -0.39 -2.62 -0.72
CA LEU A 86 0.71 -2.04 0.05
C LEU A 86 0.79 -2.47 1.53
N ILE A 87 0.37 -3.70 1.84
CA ILE A 87 0.58 -4.29 3.17
C ILE A 87 2.09 -4.35 3.46
N ARG A 88 2.46 -3.95 4.68
CA ARG A 88 3.85 -3.95 5.17
C ARG A 88 4.03 -4.81 6.41
N THR A 89 3.00 -4.97 7.23
CA THR A 89 3.11 -5.66 8.52
C THR A 89 2.05 -6.74 8.73
N VAL A 90 2.38 -7.75 9.55
CA VAL A 90 1.44 -8.79 9.97
C VAL A 90 0.27 -8.19 10.76
N GLU A 91 0.50 -7.14 11.52
CA GLU A 91 -0.50 -6.41 12.30
C GLU A 91 -1.54 -5.71 11.43
N GLU A 92 -1.12 -5.13 10.30
CA GLU A 92 -2.04 -4.58 9.30
C GLU A 92 -2.98 -5.67 8.76
N VAL A 93 -2.43 -6.86 8.43
CA VAL A 93 -3.23 -8.01 7.98
C VAL A 93 -4.23 -8.45 9.04
N LYS A 94 -3.82 -8.55 10.31
CA LYS A 94 -4.73 -8.87 11.43
C LYS A 94 -5.85 -7.83 11.56
N SER A 95 -5.51 -6.54 11.47
CA SER A 95 -6.48 -5.44 11.55
C SER A 95 -7.47 -5.46 10.39
N LEU A 96 -7.01 -5.78 9.18
CA LEU A 96 -7.84 -5.95 8.00
C LEU A 96 -8.82 -7.10 8.17
N VAL A 97 -8.33 -8.29 8.52
CA VAL A 97 -9.18 -9.48 8.73
C VAL A 97 -10.23 -9.20 9.81
N ALA A 98 -9.83 -8.57 10.92
CA ALA A 98 -10.76 -8.17 11.97
C ALA A 98 -11.84 -7.20 11.46
N SER A 99 -11.51 -6.27 10.56
CA SER A 99 -12.49 -5.30 10.05
C SER A 99 -13.47 -5.89 9.03
N ALA A 100 -13.10 -6.99 8.37
CA ALA A 100 -13.96 -7.70 7.43
C ALA A 100 -15.01 -8.61 8.12
N LYS A 101 -14.78 -9.01 9.38
CA LYS A 101 -15.62 -9.99 10.10
C LYS A 101 -16.45 -9.34 11.21
N PHE A 102 -17.69 -9.81 11.40
CA PHE A 102 -18.54 -9.42 12.51
C PHE A 102 -18.04 -10.00 13.85
N PRO A 103 -18.35 -9.35 14.99
CA PRO A 103 -18.10 -9.92 16.32
C PRO A 103 -18.70 -11.33 16.48
N PRO A 104 -18.05 -12.25 17.21
CA PRO A 104 -16.80 -12.07 17.98
C PRO A 104 -15.51 -12.26 17.16
N GLN A 105 -15.59 -12.63 15.87
CA GLN A 105 -14.41 -12.90 15.03
C GLN A 105 -13.70 -11.62 14.56
N GLY A 106 -14.38 -10.48 14.63
CA GLY A 106 -13.85 -9.18 14.21
C GLY A 106 -14.62 -8.01 14.78
N LYS A 107 -14.49 -6.85 14.14
CA LYS A 107 -15.00 -5.53 14.55
C LYS A 107 -15.86 -4.85 13.49
N ARG A 108 -16.33 -5.59 12.47
CA ARG A 108 -17.21 -5.06 11.42
C ARG A 108 -18.50 -4.49 12.01
N GLY A 109 -18.85 -3.26 11.64
CA GLY A 109 -20.12 -2.64 12.00
C GLY A 109 -21.31 -3.24 11.25
N PHE A 110 -22.42 -3.45 11.95
CA PHE A 110 -23.68 -3.92 11.38
C PHE A 110 -24.54 -2.70 11.01
N GLY A 111 -24.74 -2.41 9.72
CA GLY A 111 -25.38 -1.13 9.35
C GLY A 111 -26.12 -1.05 8.00
N SER A 112 -25.76 -1.82 6.97
CA SER A 112 -26.41 -1.67 5.66
C SER A 112 -27.70 -2.50 5.56
N PRO A 113 -28.87 -1.89 5.35
CA PRO A 113 -30.14 -2.62 5.17
C PRO A 113 -30.28 -3.21 3.75
N PHE A 114 -29.41 -2.83 2.81
CA PHE A 114 -29.61 -3.11 1.38
C PHE A 114 -29.06 -4.47 0.94
N VAL A 115 -28.05 -5.00 1.65
CA VAL A 115 -27.32 -6.21 1.21
C VAL A 115 -28.21 -7.46 1.19
N LEU A 116 -29.19 -7.53 2.08
CA LEU A 116 -30.07 -8.70 2.23
C LEU A 116 -30.93 -8.99 1.01
N GLN A 117 -31.34 -7.94 0.30
CA GLN A 117 -32.23 -8.03 -0.86
C GLN A 117 -31.52 -8.56 -2.12
N ASN A 118 -30.19 -8.65 -2.09
CA ASN A 118 -29.38 -9.14 -3.21
C ASN A 118 -29.22 -10.66 -3.24
N PHE A 119 -29.84 -11.38 -2.29
CA PHE A 119 -29.84 -12.84 -2.26
C PHE A 119 -31.21 -13.38 -2.67
N ASP A 120 -31.22 -14.58 -3.26
CA ASP A 120 -32.44 -15.30 -3.61
C ASP A 120 -32.43 -16.72 -2.99
N PRO A 121 -33.37 -17.04 -2.08
CA PRO A 121 -34.33 -16.12 -1.47
C PRO A 121 -33.64 -15.04 -0.63
N ALA A 122 -34.32 -13.90 -0.42
CA ALA A 122 -33.81 -12.82 0.41
C ALA A 122 -33.52 -13.32 1.84
N LEU A 123 -32.40 -12.89 2.40
CA LEU A 123 -31.96 -13.32 3.73
C LEU A 123 -32.59 -12.47 4.83
N THR A 124 -32.82 -13.07 5.99
CA THR A 124 -33.12 -12.29 7.20
C THR A 124 -31.84 -11.62 7.74
N LEU A 125 -31.99 -10.59 8.58
CA LEU A 125 -30.86 -9.97 9.28
C LEU A 125 -30.05 -11.01 10.07
N THR A 126 -30.73 -11.96 10.71
CA THR A 126 -30.12 -13.05 11.47
C THR A 126 -29.33 -14.00 10.58
N ASP A 127 -29.90 -14.44 9.47
CA ASP A 127 -29.22 -15.34 8.53
C ASP A 127 -27.94 -14.71 7.97
N TYR A 128 -28.01 -13.43 7.63
CA TYR A 128 -26.86 -12.69 7.14
C TYR A 128 -25.77 -12.56 8.22
N LEU A 129 -26.14 -12.18 9.45
CA LEU A 129 -25.19 -12.07 10.54
C LEU A 129 -24.48 -13.41 10.83
N GLN A 130 -25.21 -14.52 10.75
CA GLN A 130 -24.67 -15.86 10.99
C GLN A 130 -23.82 -16.39 9.82
N GLN A 131 -24.15 -16.05 8.58
CA GLN A 131 -23.47 -16.60 7.39
C GLN A 131 -22.37 -15.71 6.81
N ALA A 132 -22.40 -14.40 7.07
CA ALA A 132 -21.53 -13.44 6.40
C ALA A 132 -20.05 -13.73 6.61
N ASN A 133 -19.65 -14.02 7.86
CA ASN A 133 -18.25 -14.28 8.20
C ASN A 133 -17.67 -15.47 7.41
N ASP A 134 -18.42 -16.56 7.27
CA ASP A 134 -17.96 -17.77 6.57
C ASP A 134 -17.99 -17.62 5.04
N SER A 135 -18.81 -16.69 4.54
CA SER A 135 -18.97 -16.45 3.10
C SER A 135 -17.98 -15.45 2.51
N LEU A 136 -17.37 -14.60 3.34
CA LEU A 136 -16.43 -13.57 2.93
C LEU A 136 -15.02 -14.13 2.81
N LEU A 137 -14.39 -13.89 1.66
CA LEU A 137 -12.97 -14.14 1.47
C LEU A 137 -12.18 -12.88 1.83
N THR A 138 -11.08 -13.05 2.55
CA THR A 138 -10.10 -12.01 2.87
C THR A 138 -8.84 -12.22 2.05
N MET A 139 -8.38 -11.16 1.38
CA MET A 139 -7.21 -11.22 0.50
C MET A 139 -6.27 -10.07 0.77
N VAL A 140 -4.97 -10.32 0.65
CA VAL A 140 -3.93 -9.29 0.77
C VAL A 140 -2.97 -9.37 -0.39
N GLN A 141 -2.46 -8.21 -0.80
CA GLN A 141 -1.45 -8.12 -1.85
C GLN A 141 -0.04 -8.19 -1.24
N ILE A 142 0.80 -9.10 -1.74
CA ILE A 142 2.23 -9.18 -1.43
C ILE A 142 2.98 -8.46 -2.54
N GLU A 143 3.39 -7.24 -2.24
CA GLU A 143 4.05 -6.35 -3.19
C GLU A 143 5.07 -5.40 -2.56
N THR A 144 5.30 -5.55 -1.26
CA THR A 144 6.37 -4.85 -0.53
C THR A 144 7.44 -5.84 -0.10
N ARG A 145 8.65 -5.34 0.15
CA ARG A 145 9.75 -6.18 0.64
C ARG A 145 9.41 -6.78 2.00
N GLU A 146 8.83 -5.98 2.87
CA GLU A 146 8.46 -6.34 4.23
C GLU A 146 7.40 -7.45 4.25
N ALA A 147 6.37 -7.34 3.40
CA ALA A 147 5.35 -8.38 3.27
C ALA A 147 5.91 -9.68 2.66
N LEU A 148 6.84 -9.58 1.71
CA LEU A 148 7.54 -10.76 1.17
C LEU A 148 8.40 -11.44 2.24
N GLU A 149 9.12 -10.67 3.06
CA GLU A 149 9.95 -11.20 4.13
C GLU A 149 9.11 -11.92 5.19
N ALA A 150 7.92 -11.39 5.51
CA ALA A 150 6.97 -11.96 6.48
C ALA A 150 5.89 -12.88 5.86
N VAL A 151 6.06 -13.32 4.60
CA VAL A 151 4.98 -13.99 3.86
C VAL A 151 4.50 -15.29 4.53
N GLU A 152 5.39 -16.03 5.19
CA GLU A 152 5.05 -17.24 5.93
C GLU A 152 4.20 -16.96 7.19
N GLU A 153 4.33 -15.77 7.78
CA GLU A 153 3.51 -15.32 8.92
C GLU A 153 2.18 -14.71 8.46
N ILE A 154 2.17 -14.06 7.30
CA ILE A 154 0.99 -13.43 6.70
C ILE A 154 0.04 -14.49 6.13
N ALA A 155 0.56 -15.48 5.40
CA ALA A 155 -0.25 -16.42 4.65
C ALA A 155 -1.35 -17.11 5.49
N PRO A 156 -1.08 -17.65 6.69
CA PRO A 156 -2.11 -18.32 7.50
C PRO A 156 -3.30 -17.43 7.90
N LEU A 157 -3.12 -16.10 7.92
CA LEU A 157 -4.09 -15.14 8.43
C LEU A 157 -5.22 -14.82 7.44
N VAL A 158 -5.05 -15.12 6.15
CA VAL A 158 -5.96 -14.74 5.07
C VAL A 158 -6.47 -15.95 4.30
N ASP A 159 -7.46 -15.76 3.42
CA ASP A 159 -7.95 -16.80 2.52
C ASP A 159 -7.13 -16.88 1.23
N VAL A 160 -6.70 -15.71 0.73
CA VAL A 160 -5.88 -15.57 -0.48
C VAL A 160 -4.71 -14.62 -0.24
N VAL A 161 -3.51 -15.08 -0.59
CA VAL A 161 -2.33 -14.24 -0.75
C VAL A 161 -2.21 -13.92 -2.23
N PHE A 162 -2.33 -12.66 -2.62
CA PHE A 162 -2.33 -12.22 -4.02
C PHE A 162 -1.02 -11.51 -4.35
N ILE A 163 -0.43 -11.78 -5.50
CA ILE A 163 0.85 -11.18 -5.91
C ILE A 163 0.61 -10.10 -6.96
N GLY A 164 1.14 -8.90 -6.70
CA GLY A 164 1.28 -7.81 -7.66
C GLY A 164 2.72 -7.75 -8.19
N PRO A 165 3.05 -8.38 -9.35
CA PRO A 165 4.45 -8.56 -9.75
C PRO A 165 5.19 -7.26 -10.05
N PHE A 166 4.48 -6.24 -10.53
CA PHE A 166 5.06 -4.94 -10.87
C PHE A 166 5.54 -4.22 -9.60
N ASP A 167 4.66 -4.06 -8.62
CA ASP A 167 4.99 -3.41 -7.36
C ASP A 167 5.95 -4.24 -6.52
N LEU A 168 5.80 -5.57 -6.50
CA LEU A 168 6.78 -6.46 -5.86
C LEU A 168 8.18 -6.25 -6.45
N GLY A 169 8.30 -6.30 -7.77
CA GLY A 169 9.56 -6.07 -8.50
C GLY A 169 10.16 -4.71 -8.16
N ASN A 170 9.36 -3.64 -8.18
CA ASN A 170 9.81 -2.31 -7.80
C ASN A 170 10.36 -2.27 -6.37
N ASN A 171 9.66 -2.86 -5.39
CA ASN A 171 10.03 -2.82 -3.98
C ASN A 171 11.24 -3.71 -3.64
N ILE A 172 11.45 -4.80 -4.37
CA ILE A 172 12.62 -5.67 -4.18
C ILE A 172 13.85 -5.22 -4.99
N GLY A 173 13.73 -4.19 -5.83
CA GLY A 173 14.82 -3.65 -6.65
C GLY A 173 14.99 -4.34 -8.01
N HIS A 174 14.01 -5.14 -8.42
CA HIS A 174 13.99 -5.90 -9.68
C HIS A 174 12.73 -5.56 -10.50
N PRO A 175 12.62 -4.32 -11.01
CA PRO A 175 11.43 -3.88 -11.75
C PRO A 175 11.27 -4.66 -13.05
N ILE A 176 10.02 -4.90 -13.45
CA ILE A 176 9.71 -5.50 -14.75
C ILE A 176 9.95 -4.45 -15.84
N MET A 177 11.01 -4.65 -16.63
CA MET A 177 11.40 -3.76 -17.73
C MET A 177 11.23 -4.49 -19.07
N ASP A 178 10.60 -3.85 -20.05
CA ASP A 178 10.34 -4.41 -21.38
C ASP A 178 9.64 -5.79 -21.35
N GLY A 179 8.80 -6.02 -20.34
CA GLY A 179 8.09 -7.29 -20.15
C GLY A 179 8.98 -8.46 -19.69
N LYS A 180 10.24 -8.22 -19.33
CA LYS A 180 11.16 -9.22 -18.79
C LYS A 180 11.08 -9.25 -17.28
N MET A 181 10.93 -10.44 -16.71
CA MET A 181 11.03 -10.64 -15.26
C MET A 181 12.43 -11.09 -14.87
N ASP A 182 12.92 -10.53 -13.78
CA ASP A 182 14.20 -10.89 -13.17
C ASP A 182 14.08 -12.24 -12.42
N PRO A 183 15.11 -13.11 -12.43
CA PRO A 183 15.13 -14.34 -11.65
C PRO A 183 14.81 -14.16 -10.16
N GLU A 184 15.22 -13.05 -9.53
CA GLU A 184 14.92 -12.76 -8.12
C GLU A 184 13.42 -12.46 -7.91
N LEU A 185 12.77 -11.83 -8.89
CA LEU A 185 11.33 -11.63 -8.87
C LEU A 185 10.57 -12.95 -9.11
N ASP A 186 11.03 -13.78 -10.05
CA ASP A 186 10.47 -15.12 -10.26
C ASP A 186 10.57 -15.98 -8.98
N GLU A 187 11.70 -15.91 -8.25
CA GLU A 187 11.87 -16.64 -6.99
C GLU A 187 11.01 -16.05 -5.86
N ALA A 188 10.84 -14.72 -5.78
CA ALA A 188 9.93 -14.08 -4.83
C ALA A 188 8.46 -14.52 -5.05
N ILE A 189 8.05 -14.62 -6.32
CA ILE A 189 6.75 -15.13 -6.73
C ILE A 189 6.59 -16.61 -6.32
N ALA A 190 7.61 -17.43 -6.60
CA ALA A 190 7.61 -18.84 -6.22
C ALA A 190 7.59 -19.04 -4.70
N ARG A 191 8.33 -18.24 -3.93
CA ARG A 191 8.32 -18.25 -2.46
C ARG A 191 6.93 -17.96 -1.93
N THR A 192 6.27 -16.93 -2.46
CA THR A 192 4.92 -16.54 -2.02
C THR A 192 3.90 -17.65 -2.28
N LEU A 193 3.98 -18.32 -3.45
CA LEU A 193 3.16 -19.49 -3.74
C LEU A 193 3.41 -20.62 -2.74
N ARG A 194 4.68 -20.96 -2.46
CA ARG A 194 5.04 -22.01 -1.50
C ARG A 194 4.53 -21.69 -0.09
N ALA A 195 4.64 -20.44 0.36
CA ALA A 195 4.15 -20.00 1.66
C ALA A 195 2.62 -20.14 1.78
N ALA A 196 1.88 -19.69 0.76
CA ALA A 196 0.43 -19.84 0.71
C ALA A 196 -0.01 -21.30 0.74
N VAL A 197 0.63 -22.16 -0.07
CA VAL A 197 0.35 -23.60 -0.12
C VAL A 197 0.66 -24.28 1.21
N ALA A 198 1.82 -23.97 1.82
CA ALA A 198 2.22 -24.52 3.11
C ALA A 198 1.24 -24.14 4.24
N ALA A 199 0.63 -22.96 4.17
CA ALA A 199 -0.41 -22.50 5.07
C ALA A 199 -1.82 -23.07 4.75
N GLY A 200 -1.96 -23.88 3.71
CA GLY A 200 -3.26 -24.39 3.24
C GLY A 200 -4.16 -23.32 2.62
N LYS A 201 -3.58 -22.20 2.16
CA LYS A 201 -4.29 -21.04 1.60
C LYS A 201 -4.12 -20.95 0.09
N LYS A 202 -4.88 -20.05 -0.53
CA LYS A 202 -4.84 -19.85 -1.98
C LYS A 202 -3.81 -18.78 -2.31
N CYS A 203 -3.14 -18.96 -3.45
CA CYS A 203 -2.23 -17.97 -4.00
C CYS A 203 -2.80 -17.41 -5.30
N GLY A 204 -2.90 -16.09 -5.39
CA GLY A 204 -3.32 -15.36 -6.57
C GLY A 204 -2.18 -14.60 -7.25
N ILE A 205 -2.31 -14.29 -8.53
CA ILE A 205 -1.34 -13.48 -9.27
C ILE A 205 -1.98 -12.64 -10.37
N TYR A 206 -1.47 -11.42 -10.54
CA TYR A 206 -1.80 -10.56 -11.67
C TYR A 206 -0.97 -10.91 -12.92
N CYS A 207 -1.62 -11.11 -14.06
CA CYS A 207 -0.96 -11.31 -15.35
C CYS A 207 -1.47 -10.29 -16.39
N THR A 208 -0.67 -10.07 -17.43
CA THR A 208 -0.99 -9.15 -18.52
C THR A 208 -1.35 -9.85 -19.82
N SER A 209 -1.25 -11.18 -19.90
CA SER A 209 -1.62 -11.96 -21.08
C SER A 209 -2.12 -13.36 -20.73
N GLY A 210 -2.82 -13.98 -21.70
CA GLY A 210 -3.29 -15.37 -21.58
C GLY A 210 -2.16 -16.40 -21.50
N GLU A 211 -1.04 -16.16 -22.19
CA GLU A 211 0.15 -17.02 -22.14
C GLU A 211 0.79 -16.99 -20.75
N GLN A 212 0.92 -15.80 -20.16
CA GLN A 212 1.43 -15.65 -18.80
C GLN A 212 0.47 -16.27 -17.79
N ALA A 213 -0.83 -16.06 -17.94
CA ALA A 213 -1.85 -16.70 -17.10
C ALA A 213 -1.77 -18.24 -17.17
N LYS A 214 -1.57 -18.80 -18.37
CA LYS A 214 -1.37 -20.25 -18.56
C LYS A 214 -0.10 -20.75 -17.88
N LYS A 215 1.02 -20.01 -18.00
CA LYS A 215 2.28 -20.33 -17.31
C LYS A 215 2.06 -20.47 -15.80
N TYR A 216 1.39 -19.50 -15.18
CA TYR A 216 1.15 -19.54 -13.73
C TYR A 216 0.09 -20.58 -13.32
N ALA A 217 -0.90 -20.86 -14.18
CA ALA A 217 -1.81 -21.97 -13.96
C ALA A 217 -1.07 -23.31 -13.88
N ASP A 218 -0.11 -23.54 -14.79
CA ASP A 218 0.71 -24.75 -14.81
C ASP A 218 1.66 -24.86 -13.61
N GLN A 219 2.02 -23.73 -13.01
CA GLN A 219 2.82 -23.68 -11.77
C GLN A 219 1.98 -23.92 -10.50
N GLY A 220 0.65 -24.01 -10.60
CA GLY A 220 -0.23 -24.31 -9.47
C GLY A 220 -0.80 -23.09 -8.75
N PHE A 221 -0.80 -21.90 -9.38
CA PHE A 221 -1.54 -20.76 -8.86
C PHE A 221 -3.05 -21.06 -8.83
N HIS A 222 -3.74 -20.54 -7.81
CA HIS A 222 -5.14 -20.85 -7.56
C HIS A 222 -6.10 -19.82 -8.13
N MET A 223 -5.65 -18.57 -8.23
CA MET A 223 -6.44 -17.42 -8.68
C MET A 223 -5.59 -16.57 -9.64
N ILE A 224 -6.07 -16.32 -10.85
CA ILE A 224 -5.22 -15.75 -11.90
C ILE A 224 -5.98 -14.64 -12.63
N SER A 225 -5.43 -13.42 -12.59
CA SER A 225 -5.87 -12.35 -13.49
C SER A 225 -5.33 -12.66 -14.88
N VAL A 226 -6.20 -12.75 -15.87
CA VAL A 226 -5.83 -13.14 -17.24
C VAL A 226 -5.54 -11.92 -18.11
N ALA A 227 -6.32 -10.85 -17.93
CA ALA A 227 -6.28 -9.68 -18.77
C ALA A 227 -6.91 -8.48 -18.06
N THR A 228 -6.59 -7.29 -18.56
CA THR A 228 -7.13 -6.01 -18.11
C THR A 228 -7.94 -5.37 -19.23
N ASP A 229 -9.09 -4.80 -18.88
CA ASP A 229 -10.04 -4.22 -19.84
C ASP A 229 -9.44 -3.12 -20.71
N TYR A 230 -8.73 -2.16 -20.11
CA TYR A 230 -8.16 -1.00 -20.80
C TYR A 230 -7.12 -1.42 -21.84
N SER A 231 -6.17 -2.29 -21.48
CA SER A 231 -5.13 -2.76 -22.40
C SER A 231 -5.70 -3.65 -23.50
N THR A 232 -6.61 -4.56 -23.15
CA THR A 232 -7.22 -5.50 -24.11
C THR A 232 -8.11 -4.78 -25.10
N LEU A 233 -8.91 -3.81 -24.65
CA LEU A 233 -9.75 -2.99 -25.52
C LEU A 233 -8.90 -2.17 -26.48
N GLY A 234 -7.85 -1.49 -25.99
CA GLY A 234 -6.94 -0.72 -26.82
C GLY A 234 -6.27 -1.60 -27.90
N ALA A 235 -5.74 -2.75 -27.51
CA ALA A 235 -5.09 -3.69 -28.42
C ALA A 235 -6.06 -4.23 -29.48
N ALA A 236 -7.27 -4.65 -29.09
CA ALA A 236 -8.26 -5.19 -30.03
C ALA A 236 -8.76 -4.15 -31.05
N MET A 237 -8.96 -2.90 -30.61
CA MET A 237 -9.36 -1.80 -31.48
C MET A 237 -8.23 -1.42 -32.44
N ALA A 238 -6.98 -1.39 -31.98
CA ALA A 238 -5.82 -1.13 -32.81
C ALA A 238 -5.61 -2.23 -33.87
N ASP A 239 -5.74 -3.51 -33.49
CA ASP A 239 -5.66 -4.66 -34.41
C ASP A 239 -6.73 -4.56 -35.50
N THR A 240 -7.98 -4.29 -35.11
CA THR A 240 -9.10 -4.12 -36.05
C THR A 240 -8.84 -2.97 -37.04
N LEU A 241 -8.30 -1.85 -36.56
CA LEU A 241 -7.96 -0.71 -37.40
C LEU A 241 -6.79 -1.00 -38.36
N ALA A 242 -5.75 -1.70 -37.88
CA ALA A 242 -4.62 -2.11 -38.72
C ALA A 242 -5.09 -3.03 -39.85
N ILE A 243 -5.96 -3.99 -39.55
CA ILE A 243 -6.61 -4.84 -40.56
C ILE A 243 -7.39 -3.99 -41.56
N ALA A 244 -8.20 -3.03 -41.09
CA ALA A 244 -8.98 -2.15 -41.96
C ALA A 244 -8.10 -1.26 -42.85
N ARG A 245 -6.87 -0.95 -42.43
CA ARG A 245 -5.86 -0.21 -43.21
C ARG A 245 -5.04 -1.09 -44.16
N GLY A 246 -5.18 -2.41 -44.09
CA GLY A 246 -4.32 -3.35 -44.82
C GLY A 246 -2.92 -3.50 -44.23
N GLU A 247 -2.71 -3.02 -43.00
CA GLU A 247 -1.46 -3.13 -42.24
C GLU A 247 -1.44 -4.38 -41.33
N GLY A 248 -2.61 -4.97 -41.08
CA GLY A 248 -2.80 -6.16 -40.24
C GLY A 248 -3.26 -7.39 -41.03
N GLU A 249 -2.98 -8.57 -40.49
CA GLU A 249 -3.46 -9.82 -41.07
C GLU A 249 -4.97 -9.99 -40.82
N THR A 250 -5.76 -10.11 -41.89
CA THR A 250 -7.20 -10.40 -41.78
C THR A 250 -7.40 -11.77 -41.12
N ARG A 251 -7.77 -11.77 -39.83
CA ARG A 251 -8.30 -12.98 -39.19
C ARG A 251 -9.66 -13.29 -39.84
N LYS A 252 -9.69 -14.24 -40.78
CA LYS A 252 -10.95 -14.71 -41.39
C LYS A 252 -11.89 -15.19 -40.28
N GLY A 253 -13.00 -14.47 -40.11
CA GLY A 253 -13.92 -14.66 -39.00
C GLY A 253 -14.69 -15.98 -39.03
N GLY A 254 -15.22 -16.37 -37.87
CA GLY A 254 -16.51 -17.08 -37.80
C GLY A 254 -16.53 -18.57 -37.45
N ARG A 255 -15.49 -19.13 -36.84
CA ARG A 255 -15.48 -20.28 -35.92
C ARG A 255 -14.06 -20.34 -35.36
N HIS A 256 -13.87 -20.65 -34.07
CA HIS A 256 -12.53 -20.74 -33.46
C HIS A 256 -11.50 -21.30 -34.46
N PRO A 257 -10.47 -20.54 -34.88
CA PRO A 257 -9.43 -21.13 -35.70
C PRO A 257 -8.78 -22.21 -34.84
N ALA A 258 -8.60 -23.41 -35.40
CA ALA A 258 -7.63 -24.34 -34.87
C ALA A 258 -6.32 -23.55 -34.77
N MET A 259 -5.87 -23.25 -33.54
CA MET A 259 -4.68 -22.46 -33.32
C MET A 259 -3.55 -23.13 -34.08
N ALA A 260 -2.87 -22.38 -34.95
CA ALA A 260 -1.70 -22.90 -35.63
C ALA A 260 -0.66 -23.24 -34.55
N GLN A 261 -0.34 -24.53 -34.42
CA GLN A 261 0.54 -25.05 -33.38
C GLN A 261 1.95 -25.18 -33.95
N LYS A 262 2.96 -24.76 -33.19
CA LYS A 262 4.36 -24.99 -33.59
C LYS A 262 4.76 -26.40 -33.15
N CYS A 263 5.26 -27.20 -34.09
CA CYS A 263 5.73 -28.54 -33.80
C CYS A 263 7.01 -28.49 -32.95
N VAL A 264 7.01 -29.22 -31.83
CA VAL A 264 8.15 -29.28 -30.89
C VAL A 264 9.19 -30.34 -31.29
N HIS A 265 8.92 -31.12 -32.33
CA HIS A 265 9.90 -32.09 -32.82
C HIS A 265 11.17 -31.40 -33.35
N GLN A 266 12.31 -31.91 -32.90
CA GLN A 266 13.62 -31.40 -33.23
C GLN A 266 13.86 -31.44 -34.74
N SER A 267 14.29 -30.31 -35.31
CA SER A 267 14.45 -30.04 -36.76
C SER A 267 13.15 -29.90 -37.58
N CYS A 268 11.96 -30.08 -37.00
CA CYS A 268 10.71 -29.78 -37.71
C CYS A 268 10.40 -28.28 -37.63
N GLY A 269 10.15 -27.74 -36.43
CA GLY A 269 9.92 -26.31 -36.19
C GLY A 269 8.76 -25.66 -36.95
N LYS A 270 8.02 -26.42 -37.78
CA LYS A 270 6.92 -25.95 -38.60
C LYS A 270 5.72 -25.58 -37.75
N THR A 271 5.07 -24.49 -38.13
CA THR A 271 3.73 -24.15 -37.66
C THR A 271 2.72 -24.88 -38.52
N TYR A 272 1.91 -25.75 -37.90
CA TYR A 272 0.92 -26.57 -38.58
C TYR A 272 -0.48 -26.28 -38.04
N THR A 273 -1.48 -26.38 -38.92
CA THR A 273 -2.90 -26.27 -38.57
C THR A 273 -3.62 -27.62 -38.71
N ASP A 274 -3.02 -28.56 -39.46
CA ASP A 274 -3.52 -29.91 -39.67
C ASP A 274 -2.64 -30.93 -38.91
N PRO A 275 -3.16 -31.60 -37.86
CA PRO A 275 -2.44 -32.62 -37.10
C PRO A 275 -2.01 -33.84 -37.94
N ASP A 276 -2.60 -34.04 -39.12
CA ASP A 276 -2.31 -35.14 -40.02
C ASP A 276 -1.23 -34.80 -41.08
N GLU A 277 -0.70 -33.57 -41.10
CA GLU A 277 0.46 -33.21 -41.93
C GLU A 277 1.70 -34.04 -41.51
N VAL A 278 2.46 -34.51 -42.51
CA VAL A 278 3.65 -35.34 -42.30
C VAL A 278 4.78 -34.48 -41.71
N CYS A 279 5.11 -34.75 -40.44
CA CYS A 279 6.22 -34.17 -39.71
C CYS A 279 7.50 -34.98 -39.95
N ARG A 280 8.55 -34.34 -40.47
CA ARG A 280 9.89 -34.94 -40.61
C ARG A 280 10.81 -34.39 -39.52
N TYR A 281 11.39 -35.25 -38.69
CA TYR A 281 12.19 -34.82 -37.53
C TYR A 281 13.26 -35.83 -37.09
N HIS A 282 14.14 -35.43 -36.17
CA HIS A 282 15.08 -36.32 -35.47
C HIS A 282 14.55 -36.64 -34.04
N PRO A 283 14.22 -37.90 -33.69
CA PRO A 283 13.68 -38.27 -32.38
C PRO A 283 14.74 -38.36 -31.28
N GLY A 284 16.03 -38.27 -31.62
CA GLY A 284 17.15 -38.35 -30.67
C GLY A 284 17.82 -36.99 -30.46
N PRO A 285 18.33 -36.70 -29.24
CA PRO A 285 19.01 -35.44 -28.96
C PRO A 285 20.30 -35.27 -29.78
N PRO A 286 20.81 -34.03 -29.93
CA PRO A 286 22.10 -33.80 -30.57
C PRO A 286 23.25 -34.36 -29.70
N ILE A 287 24.30 -34.85 -30.36
CA ILE A 287 25.53 -35.34 -29.73
C ILE A 287 26.71 -34.58 -30.31
N PHE A 288 27.55 -34.06 -29.41
CA PHE A 288 28.81 -33.41 -29.75
C PHE A 288 29.94 -34.14 -29.01
N HIS A 289 30.78 -34.86 -29.74
CA HIS A 289 31.89 -35.62 -29.17
C HIS A 289 33.09 -35.60 -30.12
N GLU A 290 34.30 -35.38 -29.59
CA GLU A 290 35.56 -35.39 -30.37
C GLU A 290 35.55 -34.50 -31.63
N GLY A 291 34.95 -33.30 -31.52
CA GLY A 291 34.86 -32.34 -32.63
C GLY A 291 33.78 -32.66 -33.68
N GLN A 292 33.19 -33.87 -33.63
CA GLN A 292 32.09 -34.28 -34.48
C GLN A 292 30.73 -33.93 -33.87
N LYS A 293 29.79 -33.57 -34.75
CA LYS A 293 28.42 -33.14 -34.43
C LYS A 293 27.43 -34.03 -35.19
N GLY A 294 26.36 -34.46 -34.55
CA GLY A 294 25.33 -35.28 -35.19
C GLY A 294 24.15 -35.57 -34.26
N TRP A 295 23.11 -36.24 -34.76
CA TRP A 295 21.96 -36.63 -33.96
C TRP A 295 22.13 -38.04 -33.38
N LYS A 296 21.62 -38.28 -32.16
CA LYS A 296 21.63 -39.61 -31.55
C LYS A 296 20.84 -40.65 -32.35
N CYS A 297 19.83 -40.23 -33.13
CA CYS A 297 18.99 -41.13 -33.91
C CYS A 297 19.66 -41.68 -35.17
N CYS A 298 20.65 -40.98 -35.73
CA CYS A 298 21.20 -41.29 -37.05
C CYS A 298 22.73 -41.22 -37.05
N LYS A 299 23.35 -41.78 -38.09
CA LYS A 299 24.81 -41.92 -38.19
C LYS A 299 25.58 -40.74 -38.80
N PRO A 300 25.01 -39.82 -39.59
CA PRO A 300 25.77 -38.68 -40.10
C PRO A 300 26.48 -37.92 -38.97
N ARG A 301 27.78 -37.71 -39.14
CA ARG A 301 28.64 -36.93 -38.25
C ARG A 301 29.38 -35.93 -39.10
N VAL A 302 29.39 -34.68 -38.67
CA VAL A 302 29.95 -33.55 -39.41
C VAL A 302 30.78 -32.68 -38.49
N LEU A 303 31.70 -31.90 -39.04
CA LEU A 303 32.69 -31.16 -38.26
C LEU A 303 32.23 -29.73 -38.01
N THR A 304 31.42 -29.15 -38.90
CA THR A 304 30.90 -27.79 -38.75
C THR A 304 29.47 -27.78 -38.20
N PHE A 305 29.06 -26.65 -37.63
CA PHE A 305 27.71 -26.51 -37.10
C PHE A 305 26.66 -26.35 -38.22
N ASP A 306 27.03 -25.70 -39.31
CA ASP A 306 26.14 -25.49 -40.46
C ASP A 306 25.82 -26.82 -41.16
N GLU A 307 26.83 -27.68 -41.35
CA GLU A 307 26.61 -29.04 -41.84
C GLU A 307 25.74 -29.87 -40.89
N PHE A 308 25.82 -29.61 -39.58
CA PHE A 308 25.05 -30.34 -38.57
C PHE A 308 23.56 -29.97 -38.64
N LEU A 309 23.26 -28.69 -38.84
CA LEU A 309 21.89 -28.22 -39.08
C LEU A 309 21.32 -28.73 -40.42
N ALA A 310 22.18 -29.00 -41.40
CA ALA A 310 21.80 -29.54 -42.71
C ALA A 310 21.59 -31.07 -42.74
N ILE A 311 21.74 -31.78 -41.62
CA ILE A 311 21.48 -33.22 -41.57
C ILE A 311 19.98 -33.48 -41.73
N GLU A 312 19.60 -34.07 -42.87
CA GLU A 312 18.22 -34.44 -43.20
C GLU A 312 17.53 -35.25 -42.08
N PRO A 313 16.27 -34.94 -41.73
CA PRO A 313 15.52 -35.65 -40.69
C PRO A 313 15.48 -37.17 -40.89
N CYS A 314 15.72 -37.92 -39.80
CA CYS A 314 15.82 -39.38 -39.84
C CYS A 314 14.47 -40.11 -39.63
N THR A 315 13.37 -39.40 -39.40
CA THR A 315 12.06 -39.99 -39.05
C THR A 315 10.89 -39.16 -39.60
N GLU A 316 9.82 -39.85 -40.02
CA GLU A 316 8.53 -39.26 -40.40
C GLU A 316 7.45 -39.64 -39.36
N GLY A 317 6.58 -38.71 -38.99
CA GLY A 317 5.49 -38.92 -38.04
C GLY A 317 4.45 -37.81 -38.11
N LYS A 318 3.58 -37.72 -37.10
CA LYS A 318 2.62 -36.61 -36.97
C LYS A 318 3.23 -35.46 -36.17
N HIS A 319 2.78 -34.24 -36.41
CA HIS A 319 3.21 -33.12 -35.59
C HIS A 319 2.71 -33.25 -34.15
N SER A 320 3.57 -32.92 -33.19
CA SER A 320 3.26 -32.94 -31.75
C SER A 320 3.53 -31.57 -31.13
N THR A 321 2.76 -31.26 -30.08
CA THR A 321 2.94 -30.11 -29.17
C THR A 321 3.42 -30.51 -27.77
N THR A 322 3.73 -31.80 -27.55
CA THR A 322 4.19 -32.32 -26.26
C THR A 322 5.61 -32.87 -26.35
N ASP A 323 6.52 -32.34 -25.53
CA ASP A 323 7.95 -32.67 -25.45
C ASP A 323 8.21 -34.00 -24.71
N LEU A 324 7.70 -35.10 -25.24
CA LEU A 324 8.05 -36.42 -24.73
C LEU A 324 8.40 -37.38 -25.88
N PRO A 325 9.70 -37.59 -26.18
CA PRO A 325 10.07 -38.81 -26.88
C PRO A 325 9.70 -40.03 -25.99
N PRO A 326 9.19 -41.13 -26.55
CA PRO A 326 8.95 -42.35 -25.79
C PRO A 326 10.24 -42.78 -25.07
N LYS A 327 10.15 -42.99 -23.75
CA LYS A 327 11.27 -43.42 -22.91
C LYS A 327 11.81 -44.75 -23.42
N VAL A 328 13.01 -44.74 -24.00
CA VAL A 328 13.82 -45.93 -24.17
C VAL A 328 14.49 -46.21 -22.83
N GLU A 329 14.10 -47.30 -22.18
CA GLU A 329 14.72 -47.78 -20.94
C GLU A 329 16.19 -48.16 -21.18
N LYS A 330 17.09 -47.71 -20.28
CA LYS A 330 18.11 -48.58 -19.66
C LYS A 330 18.93 -47.92 -18.54
N LYS A 331 18.94 -48.65 -17.42
CA LYS A 331 19.98 -48.95 -16.42
C LYS A 331 20.69 -47.82 -15.65
N GLU A 332 20.62 -48.00 -14.34
CA GLU A 332 21.30 -47.30 -13.24
C GLU A 332 22.82 -47.20 -13.42
N ALA A 333 23.38 -46.09 -12.93
CA ALA A 333 24.80 -45.97 -12.61
C ALA A 333 25.01 -45.15 -11.32
N ASN A 334 26.01 -45.63 -10.59
CA ASN A 334 26.45 -45.43 -9.20
C ASN A 334 26.68 -43.96 -8.74
N PRO A 335 26.42 -43.64 -7.45
CA PRO A 335 26.73 -42.33 -6.86
C PRO A 335 28.14 -42.32 -6.26
N ALA A 336 29.06 -41.58 -6.88
CA ALA A 336 30.29 -41.15 -6.22
C ALA A 336 30.78 -39.87 -6.91
N LEU A 337 30.72 -38.75 -6.18
CA LEU A 337 31.59 -37.56 -6.23
C LEU A 337 30.81 -36.36 -5.66
N LEU A 338 30.76 -36.27 -4.33
CA LEU A 338 30.38 -35.08 -3.57
C LEU A 338 31.35 -34.95 -2.39
N GLU A 339 32.40 -34.16 -2.59
CA GLU A 339 33.30 -33.55 -1.60
C GLU A 339 34.08 -32.51 -2.43
N SER A 340 34.28 -31.24 -2.06
CA SER A 340 34.32 -30.57 -0.77
C SER A 340 34.41 -29.05 -1.02
N ALA A 341 33.70 -28.21 -0.26
CA ALA A 341 34.10 -26.83 0.00
C ALA A 341 33.46 -26.34 1.30
N ASN A 342 34.28 -26.25 2.35
CA ASN A 342 33.91 -25.86 3.71
C ASN A 342 34.33 -24.39 3.92
N LEU A 343 33.38 -23.49 4.24
CA LEU A 343 33.67 -22.11 4.65
C LEU A 343 33.02 -21.82 6.02
N PRO A 344 33.66 -21.03 6.90
CA PRO A 344 33.25 -20.89 8.30
C PRO A 344 32.04 -19.97 8.49
N LYS A 345 31.16 -20.33 9.44
CA LYS A 345 30.00 -19.53 9.86
C LYS A 345 30.43 -18.30 10.71
N PRO A 346 29.82 -17.12 10.53
CA PRO A 346 29.99 -15.99 11.45
C PRO A 346 29.23 -16.21 12.78
N PRO A 347 29.66 -15.57 13.89
CA PRO A 347 29.13 -15.83 15.22
C PRO A 347 27.71 -15.24 15.41
N PRO A 348 26.91 -15.80 16.33
CA PRO A 348 25.55 -15.33 16.57
C PRO A 348 25.54 -13.98 17.29
N ARG A 349 24.70 -13.06 16.81
CA ARG A 349 24.40 -11.79 17.48
C ARG A 349 23.41 -12.05 18.61
N ALA A 350 23.71 -11.55 19.81
CA ALA A 350 22.84 -11.70 20.98
C ALA A 350 21.47 -11.00 20.77
N PRO A 351 20.38 -11.54 21.36
CA PRO A 351 19.04 -10.97 21.20
C PRO A 351 18.91 -9.60 21.86
N VAL A 352 18.34 -8.65 21.14
CA VAL A 352 17.88 -7.37 21.70
C VAL A 352 16.56 -7.63 22.41
N VAL A 353 16.49 -7.25 23.68
CA VAL A 353 15.29 -7.38 24.53
C VAL A 353 14.18 -6.48 23.98
N ALA A 354 12.97 -7.02 23.84
CA ALA A 354 11.79 -6.27 23.42
C ALA A 354 11.40 -5.20 24.47
N PRO A 355 11.06 -3.97 24.05
CA PRO A 355 10.57 -2.96 24.98
C PRO A 355 9.19 -3.32 25.52
N GLN A 356 9.03 -3.24 26.84
CA GLN A 356 7.75 -3.38 27.52
C GLN A 356 6.89 -2.12 27.31
N HIS A 357 5.59 -2.32 27.14
CA HIS A 357 4.59 -1.28 26.99
C HIS A 357 4.42 -0.53 28.32
N ILE A 358 4.68 0.78 28.35
CA ILE A 358 4.23 1.66 29.44
C ILE A 358 2.86 2.25 29.03
N PRO A 359 1.86 2.30 29.93
CA PRO A 359 0.55 2.88 29.62
C PRO A 359 0.61 4.41 29.48
N THR A 360 -0.26 4.96 28.63
CA THR A 360 -0.49 6.39 28.43
C THR A 360 -0.93 7.09 29.72
N PRO A 361 -0.48 8.33 30.03
CA PRO A 361 -0.95 9.06 31.20
C PRO A 361 -2.44 9.39 31.10
N PRO A 362 -3.19 9.41 32.22
CA PRO A 362 -4.60 9.81 32.23
C PRO A 362 -4.74 11.31 31.91
N PRO A 363 -5.90 11.74 31.36
CA PRO A 363 -6.15 13.14 31.07
C PRO A 363 -6.14 13.98 32.35
N PRO A 364 -5.78 15.28 32.27
CA PRO A 364 -5.70 16.15 33.44
C PRO A 364 -7.09 16.30 34.10
N PRO A 365 -7.14 16.48 35.44
CA PRO A 365 -8.39 16.62 36.17
C PRO A 365 -9.17 17.86 35.72
N PRO A 366 -10.51 17.83 35.80
CA PRO A 366 -11.33 18.97 35.41
C PRO A 366 -11.04 20.20 36.28
N ASP A 367 -10.74 21.33 35.62
CA ASP A 367 -10.63 22.63 36.28
C ASP A 367 -11.91 22.93 37.09
N SER A 368 -11.73 23.48 38.29
CA SER A 368 -12.83 23.82 39.18
C SER A 368 -13.87 24.72 38.52
N GLU A 369 -15.13 24.43 38.75
CA GLU A 369 -16.22 25.01 37.97
C GLU A 369 -16.48 26.50 38.22
N ASP A 370 -15.98 27.09 39.32
CA ASP A 370 -16.23 28.48 39.74
C ASP A 370 -14.96 29.16 40.31
N ASP A 371 -14.99 30.50 40.39
CA ASP A 371 -13.92 31.32 40.98
C ASP A 371 -13.91 31.20 42.51
N ASP A 372 -12.72 31.12 43.11
CA ASP A 372 -12.57 31.18 44.57
C ASP A 372 -12.88 32.61 45.08
N GLU A 373 -13.83 32.73 46.01
CA GLU A 373 -14.27 34.02 46.56
C GLU A 373 -13.21 34.71 47.43
N THR A 374 -12.14 34.01 47.78
CA THR A 374 -11.03 34.54 48.59
C THR A 374 -9.92 35.21 47.77
N ILE A 375 -9.94 35.08 46.44
CA ILE A 375 -8.90 35.62 45.55
C ILE A 375 -9.44 36.87 44.83
N GLU A 376 -8.79 38.02 45.04
CA GLU A 376 -9.13 39.25 44.32
C GLU A 376 -8.91 39.07 42.81
N ILE A 377 -9.94 39.39 42.02
CA ILE A 377 -9.88 39.32 40.56
C ILE A 377 -9.17 40.57 40.03
N PRO A 378 -8.05 40.42 39.30
CA PRO A 378 -7.36 41.56 38.70
C PRO A 378 -8.24 42.29 37.67
N ASP A 379 -8.01 43.59 37.51
CA ASP A 379 -8.73 44.43 36.54
C ASP A 379 -8.46 43.99 35.10
N ASP A 380 -9.45 44.17 34.21
CA ASP A 380 -9.44 43.79 32.79
C ASP A 380 -9.24 42.29 32.48
N ARG A 381 -9.44 41.40 33.47
CA ARG A 381 -9.34 39.94 33.23
C ARG A 381 -10.49 39.43 32.37
N VAL A 382 -10.15 38.65 31.33
CA VAL A 382 -11.11 38.02 30.43
C VAL A 382 -11.57 36.68 30.99
N CYS A 383 -12.86 36.36 30.82
CA CYS A 383 -13.44 35.07 31.20
C CYS A 383 -12.70 33.91 30.51
N ARG A 384 -12.24 32.94 31.29
CA ARG A 384 -11.51 31.73 30.84
C ARG A 384 -12.40 30.74 30.08
N ARG A 385 -13.72 30.89 30.12
CA ARG A 385 -14.66 29.98 29.43
C ARG A 385 -14.72 30.29 27.93
N LYS A 386 -14.56 29.24 27.11
CA LYS A 386 -14.44 29.32 25.64
C LYS A 386 -15.65 30.02 25.01
N ALA A 387 -15.37 30.97 24.12
CA ALA A 387 -16.34 31.79 23.39
C ALA A 387 -17.17 32.79 24.25
N CYS A 388 -16.86 32.95 25.54
CA CYS A 388 -17.56 33.94 26.38
C CYS A 388 -17.02 35.37 26.19
N GLY A 389 -15.70 35.58 26.27
CA GLY A 389 -15.05 36.86 25.97
C GLY A 389 -15.35 38.05 26.92
N ALA A 390 -16.15 37.87 27.97
CA ALA A 390 -16.47 38.93 28.92
C ALA A 390 -15.24 39.38 29.73
N THR A 391 -15.09 40.68 29.96
CA THR A 391 -14.01 41.27 30.78
C THR A 391 -14.54 41.74 32.12
N TYR A 392 -13.78 41.47 33.17
CA TYR A 392 -14.06 41.96 34.52
C TYR A 392 -13.51 43.37 34.70
N LYS A 393 -14.33 44.29 35.25
CA LYS A 393 -13.90 45.62 35.67
C LYS A 393 -13.98 45.73 37.19
N LYS A 394 -12.92 46.22 37.81
CA LYS A 394 -12.83 46.33 39.26
C LYS A 394 -13.96 47.21 39.83
N GLY A 395 -14.85 46.62 40.63
CA GLY A 395 -15.96 47.32 41.30
C GLY A 395 -17.35 47.10 40.68
N SER A 396 -17.50 46.28 39.62
CA SER A 396 -18.80 45.91 39.06
C SER A 396 -19.54 44.89 39.93
N ASP A 397 -20.85 45.08 40.16
CA ASP A 397 -21.70 44.10 40.85
C ASP A 397 -21.89 42.85 39.97
N ARG A 398 -21.61 41.66 40.53
CA ARG A 398 -21.57 40.37 39.80
C ARG A 398 -22.84 39.53 40.01
N LYS A 399 -23.88 40.08 40.65
CA LYS A 399 -25.08 39.34 41.07
C LYS A 399 -26.01 38.92 39.92
N ASP A 400 -25.95 39.61 38.78
CA ASP A 400 -26.83 39.37 37.60
C ASP A 400 -26.05 38.96 36.34
N GLU A 401 -24.87 38.35 36.50
CA GLU A 401 -24.05 37.92 35.36
C GLU A 401 -24.64 36.68 34.64
N SER A 402 -24.41 36.58 33.34
CA SER A 402 -24.69 35.35 32.59
C SER A 402 -23.56 35.05 31.61
N CYS A 403 -22.98 33.87 31.77
CA CYS A 403 -21.84 33.38 30.99
C CYS A 403 -22.30 32.32 30.00
N VAL A 404 -22.33 32.69 28.72
CA VAL A 404 -22.61 31.79 27.60
C VAL A 404 -21.30 31.29 27.01
N TYR A 405 -21.09 29.96 26.95
CA TYR A 405 -19.81 29.37 26.55
C TYR A 405 -19.96 27.96 25.96
N HIS A 406 -18.87 27.44 25.38
CA HIS A 406 -18.77 26.05 24.94
C HIS A 406 -17.98 25.19 25.94
N PRO A 407 -18.59 24.14 26.55
CA PRO A 407 -17.87 23.21 27.40
C PRO A 407 -17.00 22.22 26.60
N GLY A 408 -17.29 22.05 25.31
CA GLY A 408 -16.58 21.13 24.43
C GLY A 408 -15.24 21.70 23.92
N VAL A 409 -14.35 20.80 23.53
CA VAL A 409 -13.15 21.13 22.76
C VAL A 409 -13.50 21.49 21.31
N PRO A 410 -12.77 22.43 20.67
CA PRO A 410 -12.80 22.63 19.22
C PRO A 410 -12.51 21.33 18.46
N ILE A 411 -13.26 21.09 17.38
CA ILE A 411 -13.07 19.99 16.45
C ILE A 411 -12.86 20.58 15.06
N PHE A 412 -11.82 20.11 14.37
CA PHE A 412 -11.53 20.42 12.97
C PHE A 412 -11.42 19.11 12.20
N HIS A 413 -12.39 18.81 11.33
CA HIS A 413 -12.42 17.58 10.55
C HIS A 413 -13.10 17.83 9.19
N GLU A 414 -12.50 17.34 8.10
CA GLU A 414 -13.04 17.37 6.73
C GLU A 414 -13.50 18.78 6.27
N GLY A 415 -12.69 19.80 6.50
CA GLY A 415 -13.02 21.19 6.13
C GLY A 415 -14.09 21.86 7.02
N SER A 416 -14.72 21.10 7.93
CA SER A 416 -15.69 21.62 8.89
C SER A 416 -15.04 21.92 10.26
N LYS A 417 -15.48 23.00 10.88
CA LYS A 417 -14.99 23.54 12.15
C LYS A 417 -16.16 23.69 13.12
N GLY A 418 -16.01 23.29 14.37
CA GLY A 418 -17.07 23.43 15.38
C GLY A 418 -16.61 23.01 16.77
N TYR A 419 -17.51 23.00 17.75
CA TYR A 419 -17.21 22.53 19.10
C TYR A 419 -17.86 21.15 19.33
N SER A 420 -17.15 20.25 20.02
CA SER A 420 -17.63 18.91 20.39
C SER A 420 -18.96 18.90 21.16
N CYS A 421 -19.29 20.00 21.84
CA CYS A 421 -20.51 20.12 22.64
C CYS A 421 -21.77 20.50 21.86
N CYS A 422 -21.68 20.89 20.58
CA CYS A 422 -22.85 21.33 19.79
C CYS A 422 -22.75 20.87 18.34
N LYS A 423 -23.89 20.75 17.65
CA LYS A 423 -23.94 20.25 16.25
C LYS A 423 -23.62 21.30 15.18
N ARG A 424 -23.52 22.59 15.54
CA ARG A 424 -23.17 23.66 14.59
C ARG A 424 -21.76 23.41 14.03
N ARG A 425 -21.62 23.45 12.71
CA ARG A 425 -20.37 23.34 11.97
C ARG A 425 -20.30 24.48 10.96
N VAL A 426 -19.11 24.99 10.71
CA VAL A 426 -18.84 26.06 9.74
C VAL A 426 -17.58 25.72 8.96
N LEU A 427 -17.50 26.17 7.71
CA LEU A 427 -16.38 25.87 6.83
C LEU A 427 -15.26 26.90 6.97
N GLU A 428 -15.60 28.15 7.25
CA GLU A 428 -14.65 29.25 7.41
C GLU A 428 -14.21 29.46 8.87
N PHE A 429 -12.93 29.76 9.08
CA PHE A 429 -12.38 29.95 10.43
C PHE A 429 -12.96 31.18 11.15
N ASP A 430 -13.19 32.27 10.41
CA ASP A 430 -13.78 33.48 10.97
C ASP A 430 -15.23 33.27 11.42
N GLN A 431 -15.94 32.32 10.80
CA GLN A 431 -17.26 31.91 11.25
C GLN A 431 -17.19 31.00 12.48
N PHE A 432 -16.12 30.22 12.62
CA PHE A 432 -15.89 29.35 13.78
C PHE A 432 -15.66 30.18 15.05
N MET A 433 -14.93 31.28 14.95
CA MET A 433 -14.72 32.23 16.05
C MET A 433 -16.01 32.95 16.48
N LYS A 434 -17.03 32.97 15.61
CA LYS A 434 -18.34 33.61 15.85
C LYS A 434 -19.42 32.63 16.30
N ILE A 435 -19.09 31.36 16.55
CA ILE A 435 -20.07 30.41 17.08
C ILE A 435 -20.38 30.81 18.52
N GLU A 436 -21.65 31.16 18.77
CA GLU A 436 -22.15 31.49 20.10
C GLU A 436 -22.15 30.25 21.00
N GLY A 437 -21.77 30.46 22.27
CA GLY A 437 -21.69 29.39 23.27
C GLY A 437 -23.01 28.62 23.41
N CYS A 438 -22.93 27.31 23.61
CA CYS A 438 -24.11 26.43 23.66
C CYS A 438 -24.61 26.12 25.08
N LYS A 439 -23.96 26.67 26.12
CA LYS A 439 -24.36 26.48 27.52
C LYS A 439 -24.25 27.81 28.28
N THR A 440 -25.23 28.09 29.14
CA THR A 440 -25.26 29.30 29.97
C THR A 440 -25.07 28.95 31.45
N LYS A 441 -24.28 29.76 32.17
CA LYS A 441 -24.13 29.74 33.64
C LYS A 441 -24.34 31.14 34.20
N THR A 442 -24.61 31.26 35.49
CA THR A 442 -24.93 32.53 36.18
C THR A 442 -23.72 33.36 36.60
N ARG A 443 -22.48 32.88 36.39
CA ARG A 443 -21.24 33.64 36.70
C ARG A 443 -20.14 33.33 35.69
N HIS A 444 -19.30 34.31 35.39
CA HIS A 444 -18.07 34.14 34.59
C HIS A 444 -16.94 33.54 35.44
N LEU A 445 -15.93 32.93 34.79
CA LEU A 445 -14.78 32.29 35.43
C LEU A 445 -13.50 33.06 35.07
N PHE A 446 -12.84 33.69 36.02
CA PHE A 446 -11.65 34.54 35.79
C PHE A 446 -10.36 34.00 36.42
N VAL A 447 -10.47 33.31 37.55
CA VAL A 447 -9.36 32.89 38.42
C VAL A 447 -9.37 31.38 38.68
N GLY A 448 -10.52 30.77 38.99
CA GLY A 448 -10.62 29.35 39.40
C GLY A 448 -10.18 29.08 40.86
N SER A 449 -10.10 27.80 41.27
CA SER A 449 -9.95 27.33 42.67
C SER A 449 -8.56 27.43 43.32
N GLY A 450 -7.65 28.26 42.80
CA GLY A 450 -6.39 28.57 43.51
C GLY A 450 -5.40 27.41 43.78
N LYS A 451 -5.66 26.17 43.35
CA LYS A 451 -4.68 25.08 43.41
C LYS A 451 -3.65 25.24 42.29
N LYS A 452 -2.44 25.65 42.68
CA LYS A 452 -1.26 25.72 41.81
C LYS A 452 -0.93 24.35 41.24
N ASP A 453 -0.96 24.21 39.92
CA ASP A 453 -0.20 23.18 39.22
C ASP A 453 1.29 23.46 39.41
N GLU A 454 2.05 22.47 39.89
CA GLU A 454 3.51 22.53 40.10
C GLU A 454 4.32 22.58 38.79
N ALA A 455 3.79 23.16 37.72
CA ALA A 455 4.47 23.35 36.43
C ALA A 455 5.08 24.75 36.25
N ASP A 456 4.89 25.67 37.20
CA ASP A 456 5.34 27.05 37.09
C ASP A 456 6.60 27.31 37.95
N LYS A 457 7.76 26.90 37.42
CA LYS A 457 9.06 27.42 37.83
C LYS A 457 9.82 27.89 36.60
N GLY A 458 9.75 29.19 36.31
CA GLY A 458 10.62 29.78 35.31
C GLY A 458 10.35 31.22 34.91
N THR A 459 10.01 32.14 35.82
CA THR A 459 9.95 33.57 35.48
C THR A 459 10.95 34.39 36.28
N ALA A 460 12.11 34.59 35.67
CA ALA A 460 13.00 35.72 35.93
C ALA A 460 13.45 36.28 34.57
N GLY A 461 12.79 37.34 34.11
CA GLY A 461 13.02 38.00 32.82
C GLY A 461 11.76 37.93 31.95
N GLY A 462 11.19 39.08 31.58
CA GLY A 462 9.91 39.24 30.89
C GLY A 462 9.85 38.75 29.44
N GLU A 463 10.34 37.54 29.17
CA GLU A 463 10.28 36.86 27.86
C GLU A 463 9.48 35.54 28.00
N GLU A 464 8.54 35.31 27.09
CA GLU A 464 7.76 34.06 27.04
C GLU A 464 8.59 32.98 26.31
N LEU A 465 9.00 31.92 27.02
CA LEU A 465 9.73 30.80 26.43
C LEU A 465 8.77 29.88 25.66
N LEU A 466 9.08 29.65 24.38
CA LEU A 466 8.36 28.69 23.55
C LEU A 466 8.98 27.31 23.70
N GLU A 467 8.18 26.33 24.14
CA GLU A 467 8.63 24.93 24.26
C GLU A 467 8.68 24.21 22.91
N THR A 468 7.80 24.56 21.96
CA THR A 468 7.73 23.91 20.64
C THR A 468 7.52 24.93 19.52
N VAL A 469 8.14 24.68 18.37
CA VAL A 469 7.94 25.42 17.13
C VAL A 469 7.68 24.42 16.02
N ARG A 470 6.61 24.66 15.23
CA ARG A 470 6.33 23.86 14.05
C ARG A 470 7.53 23.90 13.12
N HIS A 471 7.94 22.74 12.64
CA HIS A 471 8.98 22.61 11.64
C HIS A 471 8.58 21.57 10.59
N ASP A 472 9.04 21.78 9.37
CA ASP A 472 8.92 20.83 8.26
C ASP A 472 10.31 20.66 7.63
N PHE A 473 10.62 19.50 7.06
CA PHE A 473 11.89 19.28 6.35
C PHE A 473 11.70 18.49 5.06
N TYR A 474 12.61 18.69 4.13
CA TYR A 474 12.78 17.85 2.94
C TYR A 474 14.28 17.66 2.70
N GLN A 475 14.65 16.74 1.81
CA GLN A 475 16.05 16.43 1.57
C GLN A 475 16.37 16.23 0.09
N THR A 476 17.62 16.52 -0.25
CA THR A 476 18.28 16.16 -1.49
C THR A 476 19.32 15.06 -1.21
N PRO A 477 19.99 14.51 -2.24
CA PRO A 477 21.11 13.60 -2.02
C PRO A 477 22.25 14.22 -1.17
N ALA A 478 22.43 15.54 -1.21
CA ALA A 478 23.57 16.21 -0.58
C ALA A 478 23.24 16.99 0.70
N ALA A 479 21.96 17.35 0.93
CA ALA A 479 21.57 18.20 2.05
C ALA A 479 20.15 17.93 2.55
N VAL A 480 19.90 18.24 3.83
CA VAL A 480 18.58 18.28 4.46
C VAL A 480 18.20 19.74 4.69
N ILE A 481 17.03 20.15 4.22
CA ILE A 481 16.54 21.52 4.33
C ILE A 481 15.38 21.54 5.32
N VAL A 482 15.54 22.29 6.41
CA VAL A 482 14.60 22.38 7.52
C VAL A 482 14.03 23.79 7.60
N SER A 483 12.71 23.91 7.75
CA SER A 483 12.00 25.17 7.95
C SER A 483 11.37 25.21 9.34
N PHE A 484 11.86 26.05 10.24
CA PHE A 484 11.25 26.35 11.54
C PHE A 484 10.33 27.57 11.41
N PHE A 485 9.03 27.40 11.62
CA PHE A 485 8.04 28.46 11.41
C PHE A 485 7.88 29.33 12.66
N LEU A 486 8.73 30.36 12.75
CA LEU A 486 8.70 31.39 13.78
C LEU A 486 8.75 32.78 13.12
N LYS A 487 7.79 33.65 13.45
CA LYS A 487 7.68 35.00 12.90
C LYS A 487 8.53 35.97 13.72
N LYS A 488 8.94 37.08 13.08
CA LYS A 488 9.60 38.22 13.75
C LYS A 488 10.87 37.88 14.53
N ILE A 489 11.63 36.89 14.07
CA ILE A 489 12.93 36.54 14.66
C ILE A 489 13.86 37.76 14.57
N GLU A 490 14.43 38.16 15.70
CA GLU A 490 15.44 39.22 15.77
C GLU A 490 16.75 38.69 15.20
N LYS A 491 17.16 39.19 14.04
CA LYS A 491 18.27 38.62 13.27
C LYS A 491 19.61 38.80 13.96
N GLU A 492 19.78 39.92 14.64
CA GLU A 492 21.00 40.33 15.31
C GLU A 492 21.24 39.58 16.63
N ALA A 493 20.17 39.08 17.25
CA ALA A 493 20.21 38.35 18.51
C ALA A 493 20.02 36.83 18.38
N ALA A 494 19.60 36.35 17.21
CA ALA A 494 19.44 34.92 16.92
C ALA A 494 20.79 34.20 16.85
N LYS A 495 20.88 33.06 17.54
CA LYS A 495 22.05 32.16 17.47
C LYS A 495 21.62 30.79 16.93
N VAL A 496 22.36 30.32 15.94
CA VAL A 496 22.20 29.00 15.31
C VAL A 496 23.59 28.37 15.26
N GLU A 497 23.81 27.31 16.04
CA GLU A 497 25.10 26.62 16.10
C GLU A 497 24.95 25.19 15.55
N PHE A 498 25.86 24.82 14.65
CA PHE A 498 25.91 23.51 14.02
C PHE A 498 26.93 22.62 14.72
N ARG A 499 26.50 21.44 15.16
CA ARG A 499 27.36 20.35 15.66
C ARG A 499 27.18 19.13 14.77
N GLU A 500 28.12 18.19 14.84
CA GLU A 500 28.14 17.02 13.96
C GLU A 500 26.80 16.27 13.91
N ARG A 501 26.08 16.14 15.04
CA ARG A 501 24.78 15.47 15.14
C ARG A 501 23.74 16.27 15.91
N GLU A 502 23.90 17.58 16.01
CA GLU A 502 23.02 18.42 16.81
C GLU A 502 22.94 19.84 16.22
N LEU A 503 21.77 20.44 16.32
CA LEU A 503 21.51 21.83 15.95
C LEU A 503 20.98 22.59 17.16
N ASP A 504 21.76 23.56 17.64
CA ASP A 504 21.39 24.42 18.75
C ASP A 504 20.73 25.70 18.23
N LEU A 505 19.52 25.98 18.68
CA LEU A 505 18.71 27.15 18.31
C LEU A 505 18.44 28.02 19.53
N ASN A 506 18.73 29.32 19.41
CA ASN A 506 18.28 30.35 20.34
C ASN A 506 17.76 31.54 19.55
N LEU A 507 16.44 31.59 19.38
CA LEU A 507 15.74 32.51 18.49
C LEU A 507 14.82 33.43 19.31
N PRO A 508 15.29 34.64 19.70
CA PRO A 508 14.43 35.68 20.25
C PRO A 508 13.55 36.31 19.15
N THR A 509 12.33 36.69 19.51
CA THR A 509 11.38 37.39 18.63
C THR A 509 11.09 38.79 19.11
N THR A 510 10.74 39.67 18.18
CA THR A 510 10.32 41.06 18.47
C THR A 510 8.80 41.18 18.68
N ASP A 511 8.16 40.14 19.22
CA ASP A 511 6.73 40.16 19.49
C ASP A 511 6.38 41.16 20.60
N SER A 512 5.24 41.83 20.45
CA SER A 512 4.71 42.82 21.38
C SER A 512 3.29 42.40 21.78
N PRO A 513 2.90 42.45 23.07
CA PRO A 513 3.58 43.14 24.17
C PRO A 513 4.66 42.35 24.92
N VAL A 514 4.77 41.03 24.69
CA VAL A 514 5.78 40.17 25.34
C VAL A 514 6.64 39.49 24.28
N PRO A 515 7.96 39.74 24.23
CA PRO A 515 8.88 39.04 23.35
C PRO A 515 8.89 37.54 23.63
N LYS A 516 8.92 36.71 22.59
CA LYS A 516 9.02 35.26 22.73
C LYS A 516 10.44 34.78 22.47
N ARG A 517 10.85 33.69 23.08
CA ARG A 517 12.15 33.06 22.81
C ARG A 517 11.98 31.57 22.58
N TYR A 518 12.42 31.08 21.42
CA TYR A 518 12.52 29.65 21.16
C TYR A 518 13.96 29.19 21.40
N LYS A 519 14.16 28.32 22.39
CA LYS A 519 15.44 27.71 22.69
C LYS A 519 15.30 26.19 22.59
N ALA A 520 16.00 25.58 21.64
CA ALA A 520 15.90 24.15 21.40
C ALA A 520 17.25 23.55 21.01
N GLN A 521 17.50 22.36 21.53
CA GLN A 521 18.56 21.48 21.04
C GLN A 521 17.87 20.41 20.18
N VAL A 522 18.25 20.35 18.92
CA VAL A 522 17.66 19.45 17.94
C VAL A 522 18.69 18.35 17.65
N PRO A 523 18.57 17.16 18.26
CA PRO A 523 19.47 16.06 18.01
C PRO A 523 19.16 15.51 16.61
N LEU A 524 20.09 15.59 15.69
CA LEU A 524 19.89 15.28 14.28
C LEU A 524 19.94 13.77 14.04
N TYR A 525 19.20 13.29 13.04
CA TYR A 525 19.19 11.87 12.66
C TYR A 525 20.56 11.38 12.16
N GLY A 526 21.21 12.15 11.30
CA GLY A 526 22.50 11.82 10.70
C GLY A 526 23.58 12.85 11.00
N ALA A 527 24.82 12.52 10.64
CA ALA A 527 25.95 13.44 10.78
C ALA A 527 25.94 14.51 9.68
N ILE A 528 26.29 15.74 10.03
CA ILE A 528 26.35 16.88 9.11
C ILE A 528 27.79 17.41 8.98
N ASP A 529 28.09 17.98 7.81
CA ASP A 529 29.27 18.81 7.60
C ASP A 529 28.95 20.23 8.10
N THR A 530 29.48 20.58 9.28
CA THR A 530 29.21 21.86 9.94
C THR A 530 29.76 23.05 9.16
N ALA A 531 30.85 22.86 8.38
CA ALA A 531 31.44 23.92 7.58
C ALA A 531 30.63 24.24 6.31
N LYS A 532 29.87 23.26 5.80
CA LYS A 532 29.00 23.42 4.62
C LYS A 532 27.53 23.70 4.96
N SER A 533 27.15 23.59 6.23
CA SER A 533 25.78 23.86 6.67
C SER A 533 25.54 25.36 6.84
N THR A 534 24.36 25.84 6.43
CA THR A 534 24.02 27.27 6.41
C THR A 534 22.60 27.51 6.91
N PHE A 535 22.28 28.75 7.28
CA PHE A 535 20.92 29.14 7.67
C PHE A 535 20.54 30.51 7.11
N LYS A 536 19.23 30.76 6.99
CA LYS A 536 18.66 32.03 6.55
C LYS A 536 17.41 32.35 7.36
N ILE A 537 17.42 33.52 8.01
CA ILE A 537 16.24 34.04 8.72
C ILE A 537 15.36 34.81 7.74
N LEU A 538 14.14 34.29 7.51
CA LEU A 538 13.09 34.92 6.71
C LEU A 538 12.01 35.53 7.63
N GLY A 539 11.12 36.34 7.08
CA GLY A 539 10.11 37.04 7.88
C GLY A 539 9.12 36.12 8.62
N THR A 540 8.90 34.91 8.12
CA THR A 540 7.94 33.95 8.66
C THR A 540 8.55 32.63 9.14
N LYS A 541 9.84 32.41 8.89
CA LYS A 541 10.53 31.16 9.23
C LYS A 541 12.05 31.33 9.28
N LEU A 542 12.72 30.45 10.03
CA LEU A 542 14.14 30.15 9.90
C LEU A 542 14.29 28.96 8.96
N GLU A 543 15.08 29.11 7.89
CA GLU A 543 15.44 28.02 7.00
C GLU A 543 16.88 27.58 7.27
N VAL A 544 17.11 26.28 7.45
CA VAL A 544 18.40 25.70 7.77
C VAL A 544 18.73 24.64 6.73
N SER A 545 19.88 24.77 6.08
CA SER A 545 20.39 23.81 5.09
C SER A 545 21.56 23.03 5.70
N LEU A 546 21.30 21.79 6.07
CA LEU A 546 22.25 20.87 6.69
C LEU A 546 22.93 20.02 5.61
N ALA A 547 24.24 20.20 5.42
CA ALA A 547 25.00 19.39 4.47
C ALA A 547 25.27 18.00 5.05
N LYS A 548 24.88 16.93 4.35
CA LYS A 548 25.06 15.56 4.84
C LYS A 548 26.54 15.16 4.80
N ALA A 549 27.06 14.59 5.89
CA ALA A 549 28.46 14.15 5.95
C ALA A 549 28.72 12.86 5.14
N ASP A 550 27.74 11.96 5.10
CA ASP A 550 27.85 10.60 4.53
C ASP A 550 26.87 10.33 3.37
N GLY A 551 26.05 11.32 2.98
CA GLY A 551 25.03 11.18 1.94
C GLY A 551 23.84 10.31 2.33
N SER A 552 23.70 9.93 3.61
CA SER A 552 22.60 9.09 4.11
C SER A 552 21.23 9.73 3.89
N SER A 553 20.21 8.90 3.67
CA SER A 553 18.80 9.36 3.65
C SER A 553 18.28 9.50 5.07
N TRP A 554 17.62 10.61 5.38
CA TRP A 554 17.09 10.91 6.72
C TRP A 554 15.57 10.65 6.73
N PRO A 555 15.09 9.56 7.34
CA PRO A 555 13.66 9.26 7.43
C PRO A 555 12.92 10.19 8.41
N VAL A 556 13.64 10.75 9.39
CA VAL A 556 13.16 11.74 10.34
C VAL A 556 14.23 12.83 10.51
N LEU A 557 13.82 14.01 10.97
CA LEU A 557 14.77 15.10 11.24
C LEU A 557 15.57 14.82 12.51
N ARG A 558 14.86 14.44 13.58
CA ARG A 558 15.48 14.24 14.89
C ARG A 558 15.79 12.77 15.13
N SER A 559 16.89 12.48 15.82
CA SER A 559 17.24 11.10 16.19
C SER A 559 16.36 10.51 17.31
N ASP A 560 15.68 11.37 18.07
CA ASP A 560 14.69 11.00 19.10
C ASP A 560 13.26 10.89 18.56
N ASP A 561 13.03 11.23 17.29
CA ASP A 561 11.73 11.04 16.65
C ASP A 561 11.49 9.57 16.29
N ARG A 562 10.23 9.13 16.44
CA ARG A 562 9.82 7.80 16.00
C ARG A 562 9.97 7.72 14.49
N LEU A 563 10.68 6.71 14.00
CA LEU A 563 10.79 6.38 12.57
C LEU A 563 9.40 6.17 11.97
N THR A 564 8.83 7.22 11.39
CA THR A 564 7.66 7.15 10.51
C THR A 564 8.20 6.83 9.13
N GLY A 565 7.82 5.70 8.53
CA GLY A 565 8.34 5.24 7.23
C GLY A 565 7.98 6.11 6.01
N GLU A 566 7.62 7.39 6.20
CA GLU A 566 7.29 8.32 5.14
C GLU A 566 8.52 9.14 4.73
N ILE A 567 9.07 8.86 3.55
CA ILE A 567 10.08 9.70 2.91
C ILE A 567 9.38 10.53 1.83
N LEU A 568 9.04 11.78 2.13
CA LEU A 568 8.61 12.76 1.12
C LEU A 568 9.86 13.26 0.35
N GLN A 569 10.21 12.55 -0.73
CA GLN A 569 11.26 12.99 -1.65
C GLN A 569 10.64 13.83 -2.79
N ILE A 570 10.36 15.10 -2.53
CA ILE A 570 9.95 16.03 -3.60
C ILE A 570 11.20 16.69 -4.19
N GLY A 571 11.53 16.34 -5.44
CA GLY A 571 12.37 17.16 -6.31
C GLY A 571 13.45 16.42 -7.09
N ARG A 572 13.12 15.91 -8.28
CA ARG A 572 14.05 15.93 -9.42
C ARG A 572 13.68 17.11 -10.32
N ALA A 573 14.33 18.25 -10.09
CA ALA A 573 14.42 19.31 -11.09
C ALA A 573 15.54 18.95 -12.09
N GLY A 574 15.29 19.24 -13.37
CA GLY A 574 15.93 18.63 -14.54
C GLY A 574 17.45 18.65 -14.64
N ARG A 575 17.95 17.76 -15.49
CA ARG A 575 19.01 18.10 -16.45
C ARG A 575 18.59 17.58 -17.83
N ALA A 576 18.63 18.51 -18.78
CA ALA A 576 18.66 18.26 -20.22
C ALA A 576 19.94 17.52 -20.62
#